data_AF-A0A8T6VT32-F1
#
_entry.id   AF-A0A8T6VT32-F1
#
_cell.length_a   1.000
_cell.length_b   1.000
_cell.length_c   1.000
_cell.angle_alpha   90.00
_cell.angle_beta   90.00
_cell.angle_gamma   90.00
#
_symmetry.space_group_name_H-M   'P 1'
#
loop_
_entity.id
_entity.type
_entity.pdbx_description
1 polymer ?
#
loop_
_entity_poly.entity_id
_entity_poly.type
_entity_poly.pdbx_seq_one_letter_code
_entity_poly.pdbx_strand_id
1 'polypeptide(L)'
;MDVAEREGKLRPYRDRDVKESILHTIPLNYGEVTDIAPDVRLTLHNAGHILGSAIVHFHIGDGQYNMAYTGDFKFGRTRLLEPATFTFPRLETLIIESTYGHPTDKMPPRQEVERKFASMLKRALERGGKVLIPVLAV
;
A
#
# COMPACT_ATOMS: atom_id res chain seq x y z
N MET A 1 17.25 7.44 -7.10
CA MET A 1 18.61 7.49 -6.53
C MET A 1 19.31 8.81 -6.74
N ASP A 2 19.05 9.49 -7.86
CA ASP A 2 19.59 10.82 -8.19
C ASP A 2 19.33 11.89 -7.09
N VAL A 3 18.18 11.88 -6.42
CA VAL A 3 17.87 12.84 -5.34
C VAL A 3 18.83 12.75 -4.16
N ALA A 4 19.12 11.54 -3.65
CA ALA A 4 20.04 11.38 -2.52
C ALA A 4 21.46 11.86 -2.86
N GLU A 5 21.89 11.61 -4.10
CA GLU A 5 23.18 12.07 -4.61
C GLU A 5 23.23 13.60 -4.74
N ARG A 6 22.18 14.20 -5.34
CA ARG A 6 22.04 15.67 -5.45
C ARG A 6 21.94 16.37 -4.09
N GLU A 7 21.40 15.68 -3.08
CA GLU A 7 21.32 16.17 -1.70
C GLU A 7 22.59 15.88 -0.88
N GLY A 8 23.61 15.24 -1.45
CA GLY A 8 24.86 14.89 -0.74
C GLY A 8 24.68 13.83 0.34
N LYS A 9 23.60 13.04 0.28
CA LYS A 9 23.30 11.97 1.23
C LYS A 9 23.93 10.65 0.80
N LEU A 10 24.25 9.80 1.77
CA LEU A 10 24.76 8.46 1.51
C LEU A 10 23.70 7.63 0.77
N ARG A 11 24.13 6.94 -0.30
CA ARG A 11 23.30 5.99 -1.02
C ARG A 11 23.41 4.61 -0.35
N PRO A 12 22.30 4.00 0.13
CA PRO A 12 22.36 2.67 0.74
C PRO A 12 22.65 1.54 -0.26
N TYR A 13 22.40 1.77 -1.55
CA TYR A 13 22.65 0.84 -2.65
C TYR A 13 22.89 1.58 -3.98
N ARG A 14 23.34 0.85 -5.00
CA ARG A 14 23.70 1.33 -6.33
C ARG A 14 22.71 0.84 -7.40
N ASP A 15 22.77 1.43 -8.58
CA ASP A 15 21.90 1.08 -9.72
C ASP A 15 22.01 -0.41 -10.11
N ARG A 16 23.21 -0.99 -9.96
CA ARG A 16 23.43 -2.43 -10.20
C ARG A 16 22.62 -3.31 -9.25
N ASP A 17 22.45 -2.88 -8.00
CA ASP A 17 21.77 -3.68 -6.97
C ASP A 17 20.24 -3.66 -7.24
N VAL A 18 19.72 -2.56 -7.76
CA VAL A 18 18.32 -2.49 -8.26
C VAL A 18 18.12 -3.39 -9.47
N LYS A 19 19.05 -3.39 -10.43
CA LYS A 19 18.98 -4.30 -11.58
C LYS A 19 18.99 -5.77 -11.13
N GLU A 20 19.85 -6.10 -10.16
CA GLU A 20 19.92 -7.44 -9.59
C GLU A 20 18.61 -7.86 -8.91
N SER A 21 17.99 -6.96 -8.15
CA SER A 21 16.68 -7.20 -7.53
C SER A 21 15.58 -7.46 -8.56
N ILE A 22 15.59 -6.76 -9.70
CA ILE A 22 14.62 -6.98 -10.78
C ILE A 22 14.79 -8.39 -11.37
N LEU A 23 16.03 -8.84 -11.59
CA LEU A 23 16.30 -10.19 -12.12
C LEU A 23 15.78 -11.32 -11.22
N HIS A 24 15.69 -11.07 -9.91
CA HIS A 24 15.20 -12.02 -8.92
C HIS A 24 13.74 -11.79 -8.52
N THR A 25 13.04 -10.85 -9.15
CA THR A 25 11.63 -10.56 -8.87
C THR A 25 10.73 -11.51 -9.65
N ILE A 26 9.91 -12.28 -8.95
CA ILE A 26 8.87 -13.13 -9.53
C ILE A 26 7.50 -12.46 -9.28
N PRO A 27 6.87 -11.86 -10.30
CA PRO A 27 5.57 -11.22 -10.13
C PRO A 27 4.45 -12.27 -10.04
N LEU A 28 3.49 -12.05 -9.14
CA LEU A 28 2.34 -12.92 -8.94
C LEU A 28 1.05 -12.12 -9.11
N ASN A 29 0.02 -12.75 -9.67
CA ASN A 29 -1.30 -12.13 -9.78
C ASN A 29 -2.10 -12.27 -8.48
N TYR A 30 -3.13 -11.44 -8.31
CA TYR A 30 -4.05 -11.63 -7.20
C TYR A 30 -4.82 -12.94 -7.32
N GLY A 31 -4.97 -13.65 -6.20
CA GLY A 31 -5.65 -14.94 -6.13
C GLY A 31 -4.83 -16.13 -6.66
N GLU A 32 -3.61 -15.91 -7.14
CA GLU A 32 -2.71 -16.97 -7.58
C GLU A 32 -2.06 -17.64 -6.35
N VAL A 33 -2.33 -18.93 -6.15
CA VAL A 33 -1.70 -19.74 -5.10
C VAL A 33 -0.32 -20.18 -5.58
N THR A 34 0.72 -19.77 -4.88
CA THR A 34 2.12 -20.00 -5.27
C THR A 34 2.89 -20.71 -4.16
N ASP A 35 3.53 -21.84 -4.44
CA ASP A 35 4.45 -22.50 -3.52
C ASP A 35 5.76 -21.67 -3.41
N ILE A 36 6.04 -21.11 -2.24
CA ILE A 36 7.24 -20.29 -2.00
C ILE A 36 8.29 -21.00 -1.13
N ALA A 37 7.89 -22.08 -0.47
CA ALA A 37 8.73 -23.00 0.30
C ALA A 37 8.07 -24.39 0.33
N PRO A 38 8.77 -25.47 0.76
CA PRO A 38 8.21 -26.82 0.78
C PRO A 38 6.89 -26.98 1.54
N ASP A 39 6.64 -26.13 2.54
CA ASP A 39 5.48 -26.14 3.42
C ASP A 39 4.75 -24.78 3.48
N VAL A 40 5.02 -23.86 2.54
CA VAL A 40 4.39 -22.53 2.54
C VAL A 40 3.87 -22.17 1.15
N ARG A 41 2.56 -21.90 1.12
CA ARG A 41 1.86 -21.32 -0.03
C ARG A 41 1.53 -19.86 0.25
N LEU A 42 1.75 -19.00 -0.74
CA LEU A 42 1.45 -17.58 -0.70
C LEU A 42 0.34 -17.27 -1.71
N THR A 43 -0.59 -16.41 -1.31
CA THR A 43 -1.59 -15.80 -2.20
C THR A 43 -1.63 -14.29 -1.95
N LEU A 44 -1.60 -13.50 -3.02
CA LEU A 44 -1.76 -12.05 -2.94
C LEU A 44 -3.24 -11.68 -3.10
N HIS A 45 -3.73 -10.76 -2.28
CA HIS A 45 -5.08 -10.19 -2.36
C HIS A 45 -5.03 -8.67 -2.45
N ASN A 46 -6.03 -8.03 -3.05
CA ASN A 46 -6.07 -6.56 -3.14
C ASN A 46 -6.07 -5.91 -1.74
N ALA A 47 -5.13 -4.98 -1.48
CA ALA A 47 -5.13 -4.15 -0.28
C ALA A 47 -5.84 -2.79 -0.46
N GLY A 48 -6.13 -2.39 -1.69
CA GLY A 48 -6.83 -1.12 -1.98
C GLY A 48 -6.07 0.16 -1.61
N HIS A 49 -4.77 0.07 -1.31
CA HIS A 49 -3.95 1.20 -0.84
C HIS A 49 -3.35 2.00 -2.00
N ILE A 50 -2.54 1.35 -2.85
CA ILE A 50 -1.96 1.91 -4.08
C ILE A 50 -2.04 0.88 -5.20
N LEU A 51 -1.69 1.26 -6.43
CA LEU A 51 -1.64 0.33 -7.55
C LEU A 51 -0.69 -0.85 -7.22
N GLY A 52 -1.22 -2.08 -7.29
CA GLY A 52 -0.45 -3.29 -6.96
C GLY A 52 -0.29 -3.59 -5.47
N SER A 53 -0.88 -2.80 -4.56
CA SER A 53 -0.80 -3.08 -3.12
C SER A 53 -1.51 -4.39 -2.76
N ALA A 54 -0.84 -5.24 -2.00
CA ALA A 54 -1.34 -6.58 -1.68
C ALA A 54 -1.40 -6.87 -0.18
N ILE A 55 -2.47 -7.56 0.25
CA ILE A 55 -2.49 -8.34 1.48
C ILE A 55 -1.88 -9.69 1.15
N VAL A 56 -0.90 -10.12 1.93
CA VAL A 56 -0.20 -11.38 1.73
C VAL A 56 -0.82 -12.44 2.64
N HIS A 57 -1.45 -13.45 2.05
CA HIS A 57 -1.99 -14.60 2.76
C HIS A 57 -1.04 -15.78 2.65
N PHE A 58 -0.66 -16.35 3.79
CA PHE A 58 0.20 -17.51 3.90
C PHE A 58 -0.62 -18.70 4.40
N HIS A 59 -0.44 -19.82 3.72
CA HIS A 59 -0.94 -21.12 4.12
C HIS A 59 0.26 -22.02 4.47
N ILE A 60 0.35 -22.42 5.73
CA ILE A 60 1.51 -23.12 6.30
C ILE A 60 1.17 -24.58 6.63
N GLY A 61 2.08 -25.49 6.24
CA GLY A 61 1.89 -26.93 6.30
C GLY A 61 0.72 -27.38 5.43
N ASP A 62 -0.02 -28.39 5.89
CA ASP A 62 -1.25 -28.88 5.25
C ASP A 62 -2.47 -27.97 5.50
N GLY A 63 -2.24 -26.68 5.77
CA GLY A 63 -3.28 -25.68 6.01
C GLY A 63 -3.75 -25.63 7.44
N GLN A 64 -2.97 -26.22 8.35
CA GLN A 64 -3.25 -26.21 9.79
C GLN A 64 -3.14 -24.81 10.38
N TYR A 65 -2.32 -23.95 9.78
CA TYR A 65 -2.11 -22.58 10.22
C TYR A 65 -2.00 -21.63 9.03
N ASN A 66 -2.76 -20.54 9.07
CA ASN A 66 -2.82 -19.54 8.04
C ASN A 66 -2.70 -18.17 8.67
N MET A 67 -1.96 -17.30 8.00
CA MET A 67 -1.79 -15.93 8.46
C MET A 67 -1.92 -14.94 7.30
N ALA A 68 -2.32 -13.72 7.61
CA ALA A 68 -2.38 -12.62 6.67
C ALA A 68 -1.58 -11.44 7.19
N TYR A 69 -0.74 -10.88 6.34
CA TYR A 69 -0.06 -9.61 6.57
C TYR A 69 -0.66 -8.56 5.65
N THR A 70 -1.25 -7.50 6.21
CA THR A 70 -2.02 -6.54 5.39
C THR A 70 -1.15 -5.62 4.55
N GLY A 71 0.09 -5.36 4.97
CA GLY A 71 0.79 -4.15 4.58
C GLY A 71 -0.06 -2.91 4.90
N ASP A 72 0.16 -1.83 4.15
CA ASP A 72 -0.74 -0.69 4.17
C ASP A 72 -1.99 -1.03 3.35
N PHE A 73 -3.17 -0.78 3.89
CA PHE A 73 -4.44 -1.16 3.24
C PHE A 73 -5.50 -0.07 3.38
N LYS A 74 -6.49 -0.09 2.48
CA LYS A 74 -7.67 0.78 2.57
C LYS A 74 -8.95 -0.03 2.44
N PHE A 75 -9.72 -0.10 3.52
CA PHE A 75 -10.99 -0.81 3.54
C PHE A 75 -12.18 -0.02 2.95
N GLY A 76 -11.95 1.21 2.49
CA GLY A 76 -12.97 2.04 1.86
C GLY A 76 -12.71 2.16 0.36
N ARG A 77 -13.78 2.11 -0.45
CA ARG A 77 -13.66 2.30 -1.91
C ARG A 77 -13.11 3.69 -2.22
N THR A 78 -12.08 3.74 -3.06
CA THR A 78 -11.51 5.01 -3.53
C THR A 78 -11.92 5.26 -4.98
N ARG A 79 -11.48 6.39 -5.57
CA ARG A 79 -11.71 6.67 -6.99
C ARG A 79 -10.90 5.74 -7.91
N LEU A 80 -9.79 5.17 -7.42
CA LEU A 80 -8.86 4.36 -8.22
C LEU A 80 -8.97 2.87 -7.93
N LEU A 81 -9.24 2.51 -6.66
CA LEU A 81 -9.10 1.14 -6.17
C LEU A 81 -10.34 0.69 -5.41
N GLU A 82 -10.65 -0.59 -5.57
CA GLU A 82 -11.65 -1.29 -4.76
C GLU A 82 -11.14 -1.47 -3.32
N PRO A 83 -12.06 -1.62 -2.34
CA PRO A 83 -11.71 -1.92 -0.95
C PRO A 83 -10.80 -3.13 -0.82
N ALA A 84 -9.99 -3.14 0.23
CA ALA A 84 -9.19 -4.29 0.59
C ALA A 84 -10.02 -5.57 0.75
N THR A 85 -9.47 -6.70 0.32
CA THR A 85 -10.06 -8.03 0.55
C THR A 85 -10.06 -8.34 2.05
N PHE A 86 -11.18 -8.89 2.52
CA PHE A 86 -11.37 -9.27 3.93
C PHE A 86 -11.86 -10.71 4.09
N THR A 87 -12.00 -11.44 2.98
CA THR A 87 -12.46 -12.83 2.97
C THR A 87 -11.29 -13.73 2.61
N PHE A 88 -10.96 -14.64 3.52
CA PHE A 88 -9.91 -15.64 3.36
C PHE A 88 -10.52 -17.01 3.66
N PRO A 89 -10.06 -18.11 3.00
CA PRO A 89 -10.58 -19.45 3.26
C PRO A 89 -10.40 -19.88 4.72
N ARG A 90 -9.25 -19.53 5.32
CA ARG A 90 -8.89 -19.81 6.70
C ARG A 90 -7.85 -18.79 7.17
N LEU A 91 -7.96 -18.33 8.42
CA LEU A 91 -7.07 -17.32 8.98
C LEU A 91 -7.00 -17.44 10.51
N GLU A 92 -5.82 -17.81 11.03
CA GLU A 92 -5.54 -17.89 12.47
C GLU A 92 -4.89 -16.62 12.99
N THR A 93 -4.07 -15.94 12.17
CA THR A 93 -3.34 -14.74 12.58
C THR A 93 -3.42 -13.64 11.56
N LEU A 94 -3.76 -12.45 12.02
CA LEU A 94 -3.78 -11.24 11.23
C LEU A 94 -2.74 -10.27 11.80
N ILE A 95 -1.79 -9.88 10.96
CA ILE A 95 -0.87 -8.79 11.24
C ILE A 95 -1.32 -7.60 10.39
N ILE A 96 -1.77 -6.54 11.07
CA ILE A 96 -2.44 -5.39 10.47
C ILE A 96 -1.70 -4.09 10.80
N GLU A 97 -1.68 -3.15 9.84
CA GLU A 97 -1.14 -1.81 10.06
C GLU A 97 -1.98 -1.00 11.07
N SER A 98 -1.37 0.06 11.62
CA SER A 98 -1.98 0.89 12.64
C SER A 98 -1.68 2.38 12.45
N THR A 99 -1.49 2.83 11.21
CA THR A 99 -1.17 4.24 10.86
C THR A 99 -2.19 5.19 11.46
N TYR A 100 -3.46 4.80 11.46
CA TYR A 100 -4.58 5.52 12.06
C TYR A 100 -5.22 4.73 13.21
N GLY A 101 -4.40 4.04 14.00
CA GLY A 101 -4.86 3.18 15.10
C GLY A 101 -5.29 3.96 16.36
N HIS A 102 -5.00 5.26 16.46
CA HIS A 102 -5.37 6.04 17.64
C HIS A 102 -6.88 6.33 17.65
N PRO A 103 -7.57 6.29 18.80
CA PRO A 103 -9.03 6.49 18.87
C PRO A 103 -9.56 7.81 18.28
N THR A 104 -8.69 8.82 18.17
CA THR A 104 -9.02 10.13 17.59
C THR A 104 -8.72 10.24 16.10
N ASP A 105 -8.08 9.24 15.49
CA ASP A 105 -7.69 9.26 14.08
C ASP A 105 -8.88 8.91 13.17
N LYS A 106 -9.94 9.70 13.29
CA LYS A 106 -11.17 9.55 12.54
C LYS A 106 -11.13 10.45 11.31
N MET A 107 -10.98 9.83 10.15
CA MET A 107 -11.02 10.57 8.88
C MET A 107 -12.46 10.99 8.55
N PRO A 108 -12.70 12.26 8.21
CA PRO A 108 -14.01 12.72 7.78
C PRO A 108 -14.43 12.08 6.44
N PRO A 109 -15.73 12.11 6.10
CA PRO A 109 -16.22 11.61 4.82
C PRO A 109 -15.51 12.27 3.64
N ARG A 110 -15.14 11.47 2.63
CA ARG A 110 -14.41 11.94 1.45
C ARG A 110 -15.05 13.16 0.78
N GLN A 111 -16.37 13.17 0.64
CA GLN A 111 -17.09 14.27 0.00
C GLN A 111 -16.92 15.59 0.75
N GLU A 112 -16.85 15.56 2.08
CA GLU A 112 -16.60 16.75 2.90
C GLU A 112 -15.18 17.26 2.68
N VAL A 113 -14.19 16.36 2.69
CA VAL A 113 -12.78 16.69 2.43
C VAL A 113 -12.61 17.31 1.05
N GLU A 114 -13.19 16.70 0.01
CA GLU A 114 -13.10 17.20 -1.37
C GLU A 114 -13.72 18.61 -1.50
N ARG A 115 -14.89 18.86 -0.87
CA ARG A 115 -15.50 20.19 -0.85
C ARG A 115 -14.62 21.22 -0.13
N LYS A 116 -14.10 20.86 1.05
CA LYS A 116 -13.22 21.74 1.83
C LYS A 116 -11.96 22.09 1.06
N PHE A 117 -11.33 21.08 0.45
CA PHE A 117 -10.15 21.24 -0.38
C PHE A 117 -10.40 22.17 -1.57
N ALA A 118 -11.47 21.93 -2.34
CA ALA A 118 -11.84 22.79 -3.46
C ALA A 118 -12.08 24.25 -3.04
N SER A 119 -12.72 24.46 -1.87
CA SER A 119 -12.93 25.81 -1.32
C SER A 119 -11.62 26.51 -0.97
N MET A 120 -10.64 25.77 -0.43
CA MET A 120 -9.32 26.30 -0.07
C MET A 120 -8.53 26.69 -1.32
N LEU A 121 -8.54 25.83 -2.34
CA LEU A 121 -7.91 26.11 -3.63
C LEU A 121 -8.48 27.37 -4.26
N LYS A 122 -9.81 27.46 -4.33
CA LYS A 122 -10.50 28.63 -4.91
C LYS A 122 -10.07 29.94 -4.24
N ARG A 123 -10.07 29.99 -2.90
CA ARG A 123 -9.65 31.20 -2.16
C ARG A 123 -8.20 31.59 -2.40
N ALA A 124 -7.30 30.61 -2.51
CA ALA A 124 -5.89 30.89 -2.79
C ALA A 124 -5.69 31.47 -4.19
N LEU A 125 -6.39 30.90 -5.19
CA LEU A 125 -6.33 31.34 -6.58
C LEU A 125 -6.97 32.71 -6.80
N GLU A 126 -8.10 32.99 -6.15
CA GLU A 126 -8.78 34.31 -6.21
C GLU A 126 -7.90 35.45 -5.66
N ARG A 127 -6.97 35.13 -4.76
CA ARG A 127 -5.99 36.09 -4.21
C ARG A 127 -4.72 36.22 -5.05
N GLY A 128 -4.66 35.57 -6.21
CA GLY A 128 -3.46 35.53 -7.07
C GLY A 128 -2.32 34.67 -6.50
N GLY A 129 -2.61 33.81 -5.51
CA GLY A 129 -1.63 32.91 -4.90
C GLY A 129 -1.38 31.64 -5.71
N LYS A 130 -0.34 30.90 -5.32
CA LYS A 130 -0.04 29.55 -5.83
C LYS A 130 -0.32 28.53 -4.74
N VAL A 131 -0.72 27.32 -5.13
CA VAL A 131 -0.90 26.19 -4.21
C VAL A 131 0.12 25.11 -4.54
N LEU A 132 0.95 24.75 -3.57
CA LEU A 132 1.88 23.64 -3.64
C LEU A 132 1.28 22.44 -2.89
N ILE A 133 1.20 21.29 -3.56
CA ILE A 133 0.67 20.05 -2.99
C ILE A 133 1.78 19.01 -3.05
N PRO A 134 2.51 18.76 -1.94
CA PRO A 134 3.49 17.70 -1.91
C PRO A 134 2.78 16.35 -1.95
N VAL A 135 3.18 15.51 -2.90
CA VAL A 135 2.67 14.14 -3.07
C VAL A 135 3.83 13.19 -3.28
N LEU A 136 3.63 11.93 -2.91
CA LEU A 136 4.53 10.86 -3.34
C LEU A 136 4.30 10.61 -4.84
N ALA A 137 5.26 9.93 -5.49
CA ALA A 137 5.17 9.64 -6.92
C ALA A 137 4.03 8.67 -7.25
N VAL A 138 3.63 7.84 -6.29
CA VAL A 138 2.52 6.87 -6.33
C VAL A 138 1.78 6.93 -5.00
#